data_AF-A0A7R8ZXU0-F1
#
_entry.id   AF-A0A7R8ZXU0-F1
#
_cell.length_a   1.000
_cell.length_b   1.000
_cell.length_c   1.000
_cell.angle_alpha   90.00
_cell.angle_beta   90.00
_cell.angle_gamma   90.00
#
_symmetry.space_group_name_H-M   'P 1'
#
loop_
_entity.id
_entity.type
_entity.pdbx_description
1 polymer ?
#
loop_
_entity_poly.entity_id
_entity_poly.type
_entity_poly.pdbx_seq_one_letter_code
_entity_poly.pdbx_strand_id
1 'polypeptide(L)'
;MDQLVSKHVCGRLKVAPEHTSDETLRIMRKPSFKHFHTFKKKYEQYNKKHGLNQPLIPYFISSHPGSTEEEMANLAAETKDMGFRLEQVQDFTPTPMTVAT
;
A
#
# COMPACT_ATOMS: atom_id res chain seq x y z
N MET A 1 1.84 17.36 1.40
CA MET A 1 0.72 16.70 2.11
C MET A 1 -0.49 17.59 2.27
N ASP A 2 -0.33 18.84 2.73
CA ASP A 2 -1.47 19.73 2.98
C ASP A 2 -2.36 19.98 1.73
N GLN A 3 -1.75 20.28 0.57
CA GLN A 3 -2.49 20.38 -0.70
C GLN A 3 -3.10 19.05 -1.16
N LEU A 4 -2.40 17.92 -0.93
CA LEU A 4 -2.88 16.59 -1.32
C LEU A 4 -4.22 16.30 -0.63
N VAL A 5 -4.24 16.41 0.70
CA VAL A 5 -5.42 16.11 1.54
C VAL A 5 -6.56 17.09 1.27
N SER A 6 -6.26 18.38 1.16
CA SER A 6 -7.29 19.42 1.00
C SER A 6 -7.87 19.56 -0.41
N LYS A 7 -7.10 19.23 -1.47
CA LYS A 7 -7.50 19.55 -2.87
C LYS A 7 -7.46 18.38 -3.84
N HIS A 8 -6.71 17.32 -3.55
CA HIS A 8 -6.43 16.26 -4.54
C HIS A 8 -6.94 14.88 -4.14
N VAL A 9 -7.59 14.74 -2.98
CA VAL A 9 -8.25 13.51 -2.57
C VAL A 9 -9.75 13.72 -2.55
N CYS A 10 -10.46 13.00 -3.41
CA CYS A 10 -11.92 12.97 -3.43
C CYS A 10 -12.40 11.68 -2.76
N GLY A 11 -12.77 11.77 -1.49
CA GLY A 11 -13.30 10.64 -0.71
C GLY A 11 -12.22 9.71 -0.16
N ARG A 12 -11.62 8.85 -0.98
CA ARG A 12 -10.66 7.82 -0.51
C ARG A 12 -9.35 7.89 -1.28
N LEU A 13 -8.22 7.77 -0.58
CA LEU A 13 -6.91 7.74 -1.22
C LEU A 13 -6.45 6.28 -1.36
N LYS A 14 -6.23 5.83 -2.60
CA LYS A 14 -5.67 4.51 -2.89
C LYS A 14 -4.15 4.60 -2.98
N VAL A 15 -3.45 3.74 -2.24
CA VAL A 15 -1.99 3.64 -2.31
C VAL A 15 -1.60 2.19 -2.44
N ALA A 16 -0.72 1.88 -3.40
CA ALA A 16 -0.20 0.55 -3.60
C ALA A 16 1.19 0.43 -2.96
N PRO A 17 1.32 -0.11 -1.74
CA PRO A 17 2.60 -0.51 -1.19
C PRO A 17 3.22 -1.73 -1.92
N GLU A 18 2.42 -2.45 -2.73
CA GLU A 18 2.78 -3.65 -3.50
C GLU A 18 3.16 -4.87 -2.65
N HIS A 19 4.19 -4.77 -1.81
CA HIS A 19 4.63 -5.84 -0.92
C HIS A 19 5.08 -5.29 0.44
N THR A 20 5.04 -6.11 1.49
CA THR A 20 5.58 -5.81 2.83
C THR A 20 7.03 -6.22 3.01
N SER A 21 7.59 -7.00 2.07
CA SER A 21 8.92 -7.57 2.16
C SER A 21 9.90 -6.63 1.51
N ASP A 22 10.88 -6.15 2.27
CA ASP A 22 11.93 -5.27 1.76
C ASP A 22 12.75 -5.98 0.66
N GLU A 23 12.86 -7.31 0.70
CA GLU A 23 13.56 -8.10 -0.31
C GLU A 23 12.79 -8.13 -1.64
N THR A 24 11.49 -8.42 -1.59
CA THR A 24 10.62 -8.41 -2.78
C THR A 24 10.48 -7.01 -3.36
N LEU A 25 10.34 -5.98 -2.51
CA LEU A 25 10.34 -4.58 -2.95
C LEU A 25 11.67 -4.20 -3.62
N ARG A 26 12.81 -4.72 -3.14
CA ARG A 26 14.11 -4.47 -3.76
C ARG A 26 14.18 -5.05 -5.17
N ILE A 27 13.66 -6.25 -5.39
CA ILE A 27 13.57 -6.87 -6.73
C ILE A 27 12.67 -6.01 -7.64
N MET A 28 11.55 -5.54 -7.11
CA MET A 28 10.63 -4.63 -7.82
C MET A 28 11.15 -3.19 -7.98
N ARG A 29 12.37 -2.89 -7.50
CA ARG A 29 12.98 -1.54 -7.46
C ARG A 29 12.10 -0.49 -6.76
N LYS A 30 11.38 -0.94 -5.74
CA LYS A 30 10.44 -0.15 -4.94
C LYS A 30 11.02 0.20 -3.57
N PRO A 31 10.63 1.34 -2.99
CA PRO A 31 11.03 1.72 -1.65
C PRO A 31 10.40 0.81 -0.60
N SER A 32 11.12 0.59 0.52
CA SER A 32 10.68 -0.21 1.67
C SER A 32 9.30 0.17 2.18
N PHE A 33 8.55 -0.83 2.68
CA PHE A 33 7.24 -0.69 3.30
C PHE A 33 7.23 0.30 4.48
N LYS A 34 8.38 0.55 5.13
CA LYS A 34 8.53 1.58 6.17
C LYS A 34 8.10 2.98 5.72
N HIS A 35 8.25 3.28 4.43
CA HIS A 35 7.80 4.55 3.86
C HIS A 35 6.27 4.65 3.86
N PHE A 36 5.57 3.53 3.68
CA PHE A 36 4.11 3.48 3.75
C PHE A 36 3.60 3.79 5.17
N HIS A 37 4.22 3.24 6.22
CA HIS A 37 3.88 3.61 7.60
C HIS A 37 4.08 5.10 7.88
N THR A 38 5.21 5.65 7.43
CA THR A 38 5.49 7.09 7.60
C THR A 38 4.50 7.95 6.83
N PHE A 39 4.12 7.51 5.62
CA PHE A 39 3.11 8.15 4.79
C PHE A 39 1.74 8.14 5.48
N LYS A 40 1.27 6.97 5.96
CA LYS A 40 0.00 6.81 6.66
C LYS A 40 -0.09 7.76 7.85
N LYS A 41 0.93 7.76 8.72
CA LYS A 41 0.97 8.62 9.91
C LYS A 41 0.86 10.10 9.56
N LYS A 42 1.61 10.56 8.54
CA LYS A 42 1.51 11.95 8.06
C LYS A 42 0.11 12.21 7.49
N TYR A 43 -0.40 11.33 6.64
CA TYR A 43 -1.69 11.48 6.00
C TYR A 43 -2.83 11.59 7.03
N GLU A 44 -2.90 10.69 8.01
CA GLU A 44 -3.87 10.73 9.11
C GLU A 44 -3.79 12.04 9.92
N GLN A 45 -2.57 12.51 10.20
CA GLN A 45 -2.37 13.78 10.91
C GLN A 45 -2.95 14.97 10.13
N TYR A 46 -2.71 15.05 8.82
CA TYR A 46 -3.26 16.13 7.99
C TYR A 46 -4.77 15.97 7.77
N ASN A 47 -5.28 14.74 7.65
CA ASN A 47 -6.71 14.45 7.53
C ASN A 47 -7.45 14.95 8.78
N LYS A 48 -6.93 14.63 9.98
CA LYS A 48 -7.45 15.12 11.26
C LYS A 48 -7.34 16.64 11.40
N LYS A 49 -6.23 17.24 10.93
CA LYS A 49 -6.04 18.70 10.93
C LYS A 49 -7.10 19.43 10.11
N HIS A 50 -7.48 18.89 8.96
CA HIS A 50 -8.50 19.47 8.07
C HIS A 50 -9.93 19.01 8.40
N GLY A 51 -10.13 18.18 9.43
CA GLY A 51 -11.44 17.63 9.79
C GLY A 51 -12.04 16.71 8.73
N LEU A 52 -11.20 16.13 7.88
CA LEU A 52 -11.59 15.27 6.76
C LEU A 52 -11.54 13.81 7.20
N ASN A 53 -12.54 13.03 6.76
CA ASN A 53 -12.63 11.58 7.01
C ASN A 53 -12.33 10.80 5.73
N GLN A 54 -11.17 11.07 5.13
CA GLN A 54 -10.73 10.39 3.90
C GLN A 54 -9.93 9.12 4.25
N PRO A 55 -10.48 7.90 4.18
CA PRO A 55 -9.72 6.69 4.49
C PRO A 55 -8.65 6.42 3.42
N LEU A 56 -7.52 5.90 3.88
CA LEU A 56 -6.48 5.36 3.02
C LEU A 56 -6.80 3.88 2.73
N ILE A 57 -6.85 3.49 1.46
CA ILE A 57 -7.08 2.10 1.05
C ILE A 57 -5.76 1.55 0.48
N PRO A 58 -5.15 0.56 1.12
CA PRO A 58 -4.00 -0.11 0.55
C PRO A 58 -4.44 -1.07 -0.56
N TYR A 59 -3.64 -1.15 -1.63
CA TYR A 59 -3.81 -2.08 -2.73
C TYR A 59 -2.58 -2.99 -2.82
N PHE A 60 -2.80 -4.29 -2.87
CA PHE A 60 -1.73 -5.29 -2.89
C PHE A 60 -1.79 -6.13 -4.16
N ILE A 61 -0.62 -6.46 -4.67
CA ILE A 61 -0.45 -7.37 -5.80
C ILE A 61 0.01 -8.70 -5.22
N SER A 62 -0.82 -9.74 -5.35
CA SER A 62 -0.48 -11.11 -4.95
C SER A 62 0.21 -11.84 -6.11
N SER A 63 0.91 -12.94 -5.81
CA SER A 63 1.52 -13.86 -6.80
C SER A 63 2.75 -13.32 -7.55
N HIS A 64 3.51 -12.38 -6.97
CA HIS A 64 4.84 -12.07 -7.48
C HIS A 64 5.77 -13.30 -7.29
N PRO A 65 6.68 -13.64 -8.23
CA PRO A 65 7.56 -14.81 -8.14
C PRO A 65 8.50 -14.88 -6.91
N GLY A 66 8.47 -13.86 -6.05
CA GLY A 66 9.22 -13.78 -4.80
C GLY A 66 8.34 -13.53 -3.56
N SER A 67 7.02 -13.68 -3.68
CA SER A 67 6.07 -13.56 -2.56
C SER A 67 5.77 -14.94 -2.00
N THR A 68 6.12 -15.18 -0.74
CA THR A 68 5.74 -16.39 -0.03
C THR A 68 4.35 -16.23 0.61
N GLU A 69 3.60 -17.32 0.78
CA GLU A 69 2.29 -17.27 1.45
C GLU A 69 2.40 -16.70 2.88
N GLU A 70 3.53 -16.92 3.54
CA GLU A 70 3.84 -16.40 4.88
C GLU A 70 3.94 -14.86 4.87
N GLU A 71 4.54 -14.26 3.84
CA GLU A 71 4.60 -12.79 3.71
C GLU A 71 3.22 -12.19 3.44
N MET A 72 2.38 -12.86 2.67
CA MET A 72 0.99 -12.45 2.44
C MET A 72 0.14 -12.55 3.72
N ALA A 73 0.38 -13.57 4.55
CA ALA A 73 -0.27 -13.69 5.86
C ALA A 73 0.17 -12.59 6.84
N ASN A 74 1.47 -12.30 6.91
CA ASN A 74 2.02 -11.20 7.70
C ASN A 74 1.46 -9.84 7.24
N LEU A 75 1.33 -9.66 5.94
CA LEU A 75 0.72 -8.48 5.34
C LEU A 75 -0.76 -8.32 5.72
N ALA A 76 -1.51 -9.41 5.70
CA ALA A 76 -2.90 -9.41 6.14
C ALA A 76 -3.03 -9.10 7.65
N ALA A 77 -2.12 -9.62 8.48
CA ALA A 77 -2.09 -9.34 9.91
C ALA A 77 -1.75 -7.87 10.19
N GLU A 78 -0.67 -7.34 9.61
CA GLU A 78 -0.26 -5.95 9.81
C GLU A 78 -1.30 -4.94 9.29
N THR A 79 -1.92 -5.22 8.13
CA THR A 79 -2.99 -4.35 7.59
C THR A 79 -4.25 -4.36 8.44
N LYS A 80 -4.61 -5.53 9.00
CA LYS A 80 -5.71 -5.67 9.96
C LYS A 80 -5.44 -4.87 11.23
N ASP A 81 -4.24 -4.97 11.80
CA ASP A 81 -3.84 -4.18 12.97
C ASP A 81 -3.81 -2.68 12.70
N MET A 82 -3.48 -2.28 11.46
CA MET A 82 -3.54 -0.89 11.02
C MET A 82 -4.96 -0.36 10.78
N GLY A 83 -5.99 -1.20 10.94
CA GLY A 83 -7.40 -0.86 10.76
C GLY A 83 -7.83 -0.77 9.29
N PHE A 84 -7.01 -1.29 8.36
CA PHE A 84 -7.36 -1.32 6.96
C PHE A 84 -8.33 -2.47 6.67
N ARG A 85 -9.33 -2.19 5.85
CA ARG A 85 -10.06 -3.24 5.13
C ARG A 85 -9.36 -3.48 3.81
N LEU A 86 -8.82 -4.68 3.63
CA LEU A 86 -8.32 -5.18 2.36
C LEU A 86 -9.51 -5.32 1.40
N GLU A 87 -9.85 -4.26 0.67
CA GLU A 87 -10.96 -4.27 -0.29
C GLU A 87 -10.50 -4.68 -1.70
N GLN A 88 -9.20 -4.62 -2.01
CA GLN A 88 -8.68 -4.94 -3.35
C GLN A 88 -7.35 -5.69 -3.26
N VAL A 89 -7.39 -6.96 -3.69
CA VAL A 89 -6.22 -7.79 -3.99
C VAL A 89 -6.29 -8.11 -5.48
N GLN A 90 -5.23 -7.83 -6.23
CA GLN A 90 -5.14 -8.21 -7.64
C GLN A 90 -4.06 -9.27 -7.82
N ASP A 91 -4.43 -10.33 -8.52
CA ASP A 91 -3.51 -11.37 -8.95
C ASP A 91 -2.60 -10.84 -10.07
N PHE A 92 -1.29 -11.04 -9.94
CA PHE A 92 -0.33 -10.59 -10.95
C PHE A 92 -0.51 -11.39 -12.24
N THR A 93 -0.90 -10.73 -13.33
CA THR A 93 -0.93 -11.33 -14.67
C THR A 93 0.30 -10.84 -15.46
N PRO A 94 1.27 -11.71 -15.77
CA PRO A 94 2.41 -11.30 -16.58
C PRO A 94 1.93 -10.98 -18.01
N THR A 95 2.00 -9.72 -18.41
CA THR A 95 1.84 -9.33 -19.81
C THR A 95 3.20 -9.42 -20.53
N PRO A 96 3.23 -9.87 -21.80
CA PRO A 96 4.47 -9.90 -22.57
C PRO A 96 5.06 -8.50 -22.65
N MET A 97 6.35 -8.33 -22.34
CA MET A 97 7.14 -7.07 -22.25
C MET A 97 7.34 -6.44 -20.86
N THR A 98 6.85 -7.05 -19.76
CA THR A 98 7.17 -6.56 -18.40
C THR A 98 8.28 -7.41 -17.79
N VAL A 99 9.38 -6.78 -17.37
CA VAL A 99 10.51 -7.48 -16.71
C VAL A 99 10.04 -7.89 -15.31
N ALA A 100 9.74 -9.18 -15.15
CA ALA A 100 9.32 -9.79 -13.89
C ALA A 100 10.44 -10.68 -13.29
N THR A 101 11.70 -10.42 -13.64
CA THR A 101 12.87 -11.21 -13.24
C THR A 101 14.06 -10.33 -12.94
#